data_AF-X1PFS9-F1
#
_entry.id   AF-X1PFS9-F1
#
_cell.length_a   1.000
_cell.length_b   1.000
_cell.length_c   1.000
_cell.angle_alpha   90.00
_cell.angle_beta   90.00
_cell.angle_gamma   90.00
#
_symmetry.space_group_name_H-M   'P 1'
#
loop_
_entity.id
_entity.type
_entity.pdbx_description
1 polymer ?
#
loop_
_entity_poly.entity_id
_entity_poly.type
_entity_poly.pdbx_seq_one_letter_code
_entity_poly.pdbx_strand_id
1 'polypeptide(L)' 'MSRARKNLDWATQIELSLDPELSKRIHSKIPTAGETCSMCGKYCAMAIVEKY' A
#
# COMPACT_ATOMS: atom_id res chain seq x y z
N MET A 1 -5.05 1.21 10.71
CA MET A 1 -4.85 0.62 9.37
C MET A 1 -5.27 1.55 8.22
N SER A 2 -6.53 2.01 8.12
CA SER A 2 -7.01 2.77 6.94
C SER A 2 -6.28 4.10 6.67
N ARG A 3 -5.83 4.81 7.72
CA ARG A 3 -5.02 6.02 7.57
C ARG A 3 -3.65 5.72 6.95
N ALA A 4 -2.97 4.67 7.43
CA ALA A 4 -1.71 4.21 6.85
C ALA A 4 -1.88 3.83 5.37
N ARG A 5 -2.98 3.14 5.03
CA ARG A 5 -3.31 2.82 3.63
C ARG A 5 -3.51 4.07 2.77
N LYS A 6 -4.25 5.07 3.26
CA LYS A 6 -4.44 6.34 2.53
C LYS A 6 -3.11 7.01 2.25
N ASN A 7 -2.21 7.03 3.22
CA ASN A 7 -0.92 7.69 3.15
C ASN A 7 0.16 6.86 2.43
N LEU A 8 -0.19 5.70 1.85
CA LEU A 8 0.75 4.74 1.25
C LEU A 8 1.86 4.26 2.23
N ASP A 9 1.59 4.33 3.53
CA ASP A 9 2.48 3.84 4.57
C ASP A 9 2.28 2.33 4.76
N TRP A 10 2.97 1.57 3.90
CA TRP A 10 2.86 0.11 3.86
C TRP A 10 3.41 -0.55 5.12
N ALA A 11 4.46 0.01 5.73
CA ALA A 11 5.06 -0.55 6.94
C ALA A 11 4.04 -0.52 8.09
N THR A 12 3.45 0.65 8.37
CA THR A 12 2.44 0.79 9.42
C THR A 12 1.16 0.04 9.08
N GLN A 13 0.77 -0.04 7.79
CA GLN A 13 -0.40 -0.82 7.39
C GLN A 13 -0.20 -2.33 7.66
N ILE A 14 0.99 -2.85 7.41
CA ILE A 14 1.36 -4.25 7.66
C ILE A 14 1.39 -4.53 9.16
N GLU A 15 2.04 -3.67 9.95
CA GLU A 15 2.11 -3.81 11.41
C GLU A 15 0.72 -3.85 12.06
N LEU A 16 -0.21 -3.01 11.57
CA LEU A 16 -1.58 -2.94 12.08
C LEU A 16 -2.53 -4.02 11.50
N SER A 17 -2.03 -4.92 10.67
CA SER A 17 -2.85 -5.99 10.08
C SER A 17 -2.96 -7.20 11.02
N LEU A 18 -4.00 -8.03 10.84
CA LEU A 18 -4.23 -9.22 11.67
C LEU A 18 -3.12 -10.27 11.53
N ASP A 19 -2.54 -10.38 10.34
CA ASP A 19 -1.41 -11.26 10.03
C ASP A 19 -0.36 -10.44 9.24
N PRO A 20 0.60 -9.83 9.96
CA PRO A 20 1.64 -9.01 9.34
C PRO A 20 2.51 -9.79 8.34
N GLU A 21 2.79 -11.06 8.60
CA GLU A 21 3.63 -11.88 7.72
C GLU A 21 2.92 -12.18 6.39
N LEU A 22 1.64 -12.54 6.45
CA LEU A 22 0.83 -12.73 5.24
C LEU A 22 0.66 -11.42 4.47
N SER A 23 0.37 -10.32 5.17
CA SER A 23 0.19 -8.99 4.57
C SER A 23 1.45 -8.54 3.82
N LYS A 24 2.62 -8.70 4.46
CA LYS A 24 3.93 -8.41 3.86
C LYS A 24 4.18 -9.28 2.63
N ARG A 25 3.96 -10.60 2.74
CA ARG A 25 4.17 -11.55 1.64
C ARG A 25 3.29 -11.24 0.43
N ILE A 26 2.02 -10.91 0.64
CA ILE A 26 1.10 -10.56 -0.45
C ILE A 26 1.51 -9.24 -1.09
N HIS A 27 1.83 -8.23 -0.29
CA HIS A 27 2.23 -6.91 -0.80
C HIS A 27 3.51 -7.01 -1.64
N SER A 28 4.49 -7.79 -1.19
CA SER A 28 5.77 -7.97 -1.90
C SER A 28 5.73 -8.99 -3.04
N LYS A 29 4.62 -9.72 -3.23
CA LYS A 29 4.52 -10.80 -4.23
C LYS A 29 4.68 -10.29 -5.66
N ILE A 30 4.22 -9.07 -5.93
CA ILE A 30 4.30 -8.44 -7.25
C ILE A 30 5.13 -7.16 -7.09
N PRO A 31 6.27 -7.03 -7.78
CA PRO A 31 7.09 -5.83 -7.69
C PRO A 31 6.33 -4.60 -8.18
N THR A 32 6.49 -3.49 -7.49
CA THR A 32 5.89 -2.20 -7.85
C THR A 32 6.98 -1.24 -8.29
N ALA A 33 6.69 -0.41 -9.30
CA ALA A 33 7.63 0.58 -9.82
C ALA A 33 7.60 1.92 -9.06
N GLY A 34 6.82 2.03 -7.98
CA GLY A 34 6.63 3.24 -7.21
C GLY A 34 5.94 3.00 -5.87
N GLU A 35 5.51 4.08 -5.23
CA GLU A 35 4.95 4.08 -3.86
C GLU A 35 3.57 3.40 -3.74
N THR A 36 2.90 3.16 -4.86
CA THR A 36 1.58 2.52 -4.90
C THR A 36 1.68 1.00 -4.96
N CYS A 37 0.63 0.27 -4.58
CA CYS A 37 0.58 -1.17 -4.79
C CYS A 37 0.47 -1.54 -6.29
N SER A 38 0.67 -2.82 -6.58
CA SER A 38 0.68 -3.38 -7.95
C SER A 38 -0.68 -3.39 -8.65
N MET A 39 -1.78 -3.11 -7.93
CA MET A 39 -3.14 -3.21 -8.48
C MET A 39 -3.43 -2.14 -9.53
N CYS A 40 -3.22 -0.87 -9.19
CA CYS A 40 -3.52 0.28 -10.07
C CYS A 40 -2.24 0.99 -10.56
N GLY A 41 -1.11 0.79 -9.87
CA GLY A 41 0.15 1.47 -10.16
C GLY A 41 -0.01 2.99 -10.22
N LYS A 42 0.45 3.58 -11.33
CA LYS A 42 0.41 5.03 -11.60
C LYS A 42 -0.99 5.66 -11.58
N TYR A 43 -2.06 4.85 -11.64
CA TYR A 43 -3.45 5.31 -11.60
C TYR A 43 -4.09 5.12 -10.21
N CYS A 44 -3.30 4.95 -9.16
CA CYS A 44 -3.83 4.83 -7.80
C CYS A 44 -4.64 6.08 -7.41
N ALA A 45 -5.92 5.89 -7.09
CA ALA A 45 -6.82 6.98 -6.72
C ALA A 45 -6.30 7.77 -5.51
N MET A 46 -5.77 7.10 -4.49
CA MET A 46 -5.25 7.78 -3.28
C MET A 46 -4.04 8.67 -3.61
N ALA A 47 -3.13 8.18 -4.46
CA ALA A 47 -1.95 8.94 -4.88
C ALA A 47 -2.30 10.14 -5.79
N ILE A 48 -3.37 10.02 -6.58
CA ILE A 48 -3.86 11.12 -7.41
C ILE A 48 -4.52 12.18 -6.54
N VAL A 49 -5.41 11.77 -5.63
CA VAL A 49 -6.12 12.70 -4.73
C VAL A 49 -5.15 13.44 -3.81
N GLU A 50 -4.06 12.82 -3.34
CA GLU A 50 -3.07 13.51 -2.49
C GLU A 50 -2.30 14.61 -3.24
N LYS A 51 -2.25 14.58 -4.57
CA LYS A 51 -1.57 15.60 -5.39
C LYS A 51 -2.41 16.86 -5.64
N TYR A 52 -3.69 16.87 -5.25
CA TYR A 52 -4.63 17.97 -5.48
C TYR A 52 -5.31 18.39 -4.17
#